data_AF-A0A9Q0QVJ6-F1
#
_entry.id   AF-A0A9Q0QVJ6-F1
#
_cell.length_a   1.000
_cell.length_b   1.000
_cell.length_c   1.000
_cell.angle_alpha   90.00
_cell.angle_beta   90.00
_cell.angle_gamma   90.00
#
_symmetry.space_group_name_H-M   'P 1'
#
loop_
_entity.id
_entity.type
_entity.pdbx_description
1 polymer ?
#
loop_
_entity_poly.entity_id
_entity_poly.type
_entity_poly.pdbx_seq_one_letter_code
_entity_poly.pdbx_strand_id
1 'polypeptide(L)'
;MEGSKAISHEIGGIEKDALRFGLSGVKSEFVGDHPLQSALKSTRITQEQMKSKILASTYGSAFPLKMDLDKQIFSRFQRPPGALPSSMLGLEALTGSLDEFGFEDYHPDPHDSETLLPIDMHHGMEVHLGLSRGPACHSFI
;
A
#
# COMPACT_ATOMS: atom_id res chain seq x y z
N MET A 1 32.27 -40.64 -2.44
CA MET A 1 31.42 -39.93 -3.40
C MET A 1 30.60 -38.94 -2.60
N GLU A 2 31.17 -37.76 -2.35
CA GLU A 2 30.56 -36.69 -1.55
C GLU A 2 29.33 -36.12 -2.28
N GLY A 3 28.21 -36.04 -1.56
CA GLY A 3 27.00 -35.41 -2.03
C GLY A 3 27.20 -33.90 -2.15
N SER A 4 26.95 -33.36 -3.34
CA SER A 4 26.90 -31.93 -3.59
C SER A 4 25.85 -31.27 -2.68
N LYS A 5 26.29 -30.55 -1.65
CA LYS A 5 25.46 -29.57 -0.95
C LYS A 5 25.22 -28.41 -1.92
N ALA A 6 24.17 -28.52 -2.73
CA ALA A 6 23.62 -27.36 -3.41
C ALA A 6 23.04 -26.45 -2.32
N ILE A 7 23.65 -25.28 -2.12
CA ILE A 7 23.04 -24.21 -1.34
C ILE A 7 21.85 -23.76 -2.17
N SER A 8 20.63 -24.00 -1.67
CA SER A 8 19.41 -23.44 -2.26
C SER A 8 19.47 -21.93 -2.15
N HIS A 9 20.06 -21.25 -3.13
CA HIS A 9 19.85 -19.82 -3.31
C HIS A 9 18.45 -19.66 -3.88
N GLU A 10 17.45 -19.53 -3.01
CA GLU A 10 16.09 -19.17 -3.38
C GLU A 10 16.08 -17.70 -3.84
N ILE A 11 16.36 -17.50 -5.13
CA ILE A 11 16.22 -16.21 -5.78
C ILE A 11 14.71 -15.91 -5.84
N GLY A 12 14.23 -15.08 -4.89
CA GLY A 12 12.87 -14.56 -4.88
C GLY A 12 11.93 -15.14 -3.80
N GLY A 13 12.47 -15.79 -2.75
CA GLY A 13 11.69 -16.13 -1.55
C GLY A 13 11.38 -14.90 -0.70
N ILE A 14 10.28 -14.96 0.06
CA ILE A 14 9.66 -13.92 0.92
C ILE A 14 10.55 -13.56 2.15
N GLU A 15 11.87 -13.76 2.04
CA GLU A 15 12.81 -13.32 3.06
C GLU A 15 13.03 -11.81 2.90
N LYS A 16 12.86 -11.06 4.00
CA LYS A 16 13.16 -9.62 4.03
C LYS A 16 14.61 -9.43 3.56
N ASP A 17 14.81 -8.65 2.50
CA ASP A 17 16.14 -8.35 1.96
C ASP A 17 17.06 -7.84 3.07
N ALA A 18 17.96 -8.72 3.54
CA ALA A 18 18.78 -8.46 4.72
C ALA A 18 19.86 -7.39 4.47
N LEU A 19 20.24 -7.16 3.21
CA LEU A 19 21.18 -6.08 2.86
C LEU A 19 20.49 -4.72 2.90
N ARG A 20 19.19 -4.70 2.62
CA ARG A 20 18.40 -3.48 2.52
C ARG A 20 17.65 -3.12 3.81
N PHE A 21 17.06 -4.11 4.46
CA PHE A 21 16.29 -3.96 5.70
C PHE A 21 17.08 -4.36 6.95
N GLY A 22 18.33 -4.78 6.77
CA GLY A 22 19.16 -5.32 7.83
C GLY A 22 18.82 -6.78 8.16
N LEU A 23 19.71 -7.45 8.88
CA LEU A 23 19.46 -8.79 9.41
C LEU A 23 18.19 -8.77 10.28
N SER A 24 17.26 -9.68 10.02
CA SER A 24 16.04 -9.83 10.82
C SER A 24 16.40 -10.16 12.27
N GLY A 25 16.31 -9.15 13.14
CA GLY A 25 16.42 -9.33 14.59
C GLY A 25 15.04 -9.40 15.23
N VAL A 26 14.92 -10.14 16.32
CA VAL A 26 13.68 -10.17 17.15
C VAL A 26 13.26 -8.74 17.55
N LYS A 27 14.22 -7.83 17.72
CA LYS A 27 13.96 -6.40 17.99
C LYS A 27 13.34 -5.67 16.80
N SER A 28 13.81 -5.89 15.57
CA SER A 28 13.24 -5.23 14.38
C SER A 28 11.87 -5.79 14.00
N GLU A 29 11.53 -7.01 14.43
CA GLU A 29 10.19 -7.58 14.25
C GLU A 29 9.22 -7.20 15.38
N PHE A 30 9.75 -6.90 16.58
CA PHE A 30 8.97 -6.56 17.77
C PHE A 30 8.88 -5.06 18.06
N VAL A 31 9.68 -4.21 17.42
CA VAL A 31 9.40 -2.77 17.33
C VAL A 31 8.14 -2.63 16.48
N GLY A 32 7.02 -2.91 17.11
CA GLY A 32 5.71 -2.75 16.52
C GLY A 32 5.44 -1.28 16.30
N ASP A 33 4.54 -1.03 15.35
CA ASP A 33 3.77 0.20 15.31
C ASP A 33 3.28 0.56 16.72
N HIS A 34 3.16 1.86 16.99
CA HIS A 34 2.57 2.34 18.23
C HIS A 34 1.26 1.58 18.50
N PRO A 35 0.97 1.08 19.73
CA PRO A 35 -0.17 0.19 19.97
C PRO A 35 -1.50 0.81 19.54
N LEU A 36 -1.63 2.13 19.66
CA LEU A 36 -2.79 2.88 19.18
C LEU A 36 -2.90 2.87 17.65
N GLN A 37 -1.79 2.93 16.91
CA GLN A 37 -1.79 2.87 15.45
C GLN A 37 -2.35 1.54 14.95
N SER A 38 -1.95 0.42 15.57
CA SER A 38 -2.49 -0.91 15.26
C SER A 38 -4.00 -1.00 15.58
N ALA A 39 -4.42 -0.48 16.74
CA ALA A 39 -5.83 -0.41 17.11
C ALA A 39 -6.65 0.45 16.13
N LEU A 40 -6.12 1.59 15.67
CA LEU A 40 -6.78 2.44 14.69
C LEU A 40 -6.90 1.74 13.32
N LYS A 41 -5.82 1.14 12.82
CA LYS A 41 -5.81 0.39 11.54
C LYS A 41 -6.85 -0.72 11.54
N SER A 42 -6.87 -1.56 12.59
CA SER A 42 -7.84 -2.65 12.72
C SER A 42 -9.29 -2.17 12.85
N THR A 43 -9.52 -1.06 13.57
CA THR A 43 -10.84 -0.44 13.69
C THR A 43 -11.35 0.04 12.33
N ARG A 44 -10.51 0.71 11.54
CA ARG A 44 -10.85 1.20 10.19
C ARG A 44 -11.26 0.05 9.26
N ILE A 45 -10.48 -1.04 9.23
CA ILE A 45 -10.77 -2.23 8.42
C ILE A 45 -12.11 -2.85 8.85
N THR A 46 -12.33 -2.99 10.16
CA THR A 46 -13.56 -3.58 10.70
C THR A 46 -14.79 -2.73 10.33
N GLN A 47 -14.66 -1.40 10.40
CA GLN A 47 -15.72 -0.47 10.01
C GLN A 47 -16.05 -0.55 8.51
N GLU A 48 -15.03 -0.63 7.63
CA GLU A 48 -15.25 -0.77 6.18
C GLU A 48 -15.96 -2.09 5.85
N GLN A 49 -15.55 -3.19 6.47
CA GLN A 49 -16.22 -4.50 6.31
C GLN A 49 -17.67 -4.46 6.81
N MET A 50 -17.91 -3.80 7.94
CA MET A 50 -19.27 -3.63 8.48
C MET A 50 -20.14 -2.80 7.52
N LYS A 51 -19.63 -1.67 7.02
CA LYS A 51 -20.33 -0.82 6.03
C LYS A 51 -20.68 -1.60 4.77
N SER A 52 -19.75 -2.37 4.23
CA SER A 52 -19.97 -3.22 3.04
C SER A 52 -21.07 -4.26 3.27
N LYS A 53 -21.06 -4.93 4.43
CA LYS A 53 -22.14 -5.88 4.81
C LYS A 53 -23.50 -5.21 4.93
N ILE A 54 -23.57 -4.04 5.55
CA ILE A 54 -24.81 -3.26 5.68
C ILE A 54 -25.35 -2.91 4.28
N LEU A 55 -24.50 -2.39 3.41
CA LEU A 55 -24.87 -2.06 2.03
C LEU A 55 -25.37 -3.27 1.25
N ALA A 56 -24.70 -4.42 1.39
CA ALA A 56 -25.14 -5.68 0.78
C ALA A 56 -26.53 -6.11 1.29
N SER A 57 -26.80 -5.94 2.59
CA SER A 57 -28.10 -6.26 3.18
C SER A 57 -29.20 -5.28 2.77
N THR A 58 -28.90 -3.98 2.61
CA THR A 58 -29.90 -2.96 2.28
C THR A 58 -30.22 -2.90 0.78
N TYR A 59 -29.20 -2.97 -0.08
CA TYR A 59 -29.32 -2.73 -1.52
C TYR A 59 -29.02 -3.96 -2.38
N GLY A 60 -28.62 -5.07 -1.76
CA GLY A 60 -28.24 -6.32 -2.43
C GLY A 60 -26.74 -6.41 -2.73
N SER A 61 -26.30 -7.61 -3.12
CA SER A 61 -24.88 -7.93 -3.33
C SER A 61 -24.21 -7.18 -4.50
N ALA A 62 -24.99 -6.70 -5.46
CA ALA A 62 -24.46 -5.99 -6.63
C ALA A 62 -23.91 -4.59 -6.28
N PHE A 63 -24.44 -3.95 -5.25
CA PHE A 63 -24.05 -2.59 -4.87
C PHE A 63 -22.61 -2.47 -4.34
N PRO A 64 -22.17 -3.25 -3.32
CA PRO A 64 -20.78 -3.22 -2.89
C PRO A 64 -19.81 -3.64 -4.00
N LEU A 65 -20.20 -4.60 -4.86
CA LEU A 65 -19.38 -4.98 -6.02
C LEU A 65 -19.17 -3.82 -6.98
N LYS A 66 -20.21 -3.01 -7.25
CA LYS A 66 -20.07 -1.79 -8.04
C LYS A 66 -19.10 -0.81 -7.38
N MET A 67 -19.24 -0.58 -6.07
CA MET A 67 -18.33 0.32 -5.35
C MET A 67 -16.88 -0.16 -5.39
N ASP A 68 -16.65 -1.46 -5.28
CA ASP A 68 -15.30 -2.04 -5.39
C ASP A 68 -14.71 -1.81 -6.80
N LEU A 69 -15.52 -1.93 -7.85
CA LEU A 69 -15.10 -1.60 -9.22
C LEU A 69 -14.80 -0.12 -9.38
N ASP A 70 -15.67 0.75 -8.90
CA ASP A 70 -15.47 2.21 -8.94
C ASP A 70 -14.18 2.60 -8.20
N LYS A 71 -13.90 1.98 -7.04
CA LYS A 71 -12.66 2.17 -6.27
C LYS A 71 -11.41 1.78 -7.07
N GLN A 72 -11.44 0.66 -7.78
CA GLN A 72 -10.34 0.22 -8.64
C GLN A 72 -10.12 1.10 -9.88
N ILE A 73 -11.19 1.72 -10.39
CA ILE A 73 -11.10 2.65 -11.51
C ILE A 73 -10.49 3.97 -11.05
N PHE A 74 -10.93 4.49 -9.90
CA PHE A 74 -10.46 5.77 -9.37
C PHE A 74 -9.09 5.71 -8.70
N SER A 75 -8.61 4.54 -8.27
CA SER A 75 -7.22 4.41 -7.76
C SER A 75 -6.17 4.56 -8.85
N ARG A 76 -6.55 4.37 -10.12
CA ARG A 76 -5.61 4.42 -11.24
C ARG A 76 -5.49 5.82 -11.80
N PHE A 77 -4.25 6.33 -11.87
CA PHE A 77 -3.97 7.52 -12.65
C PHE A 77 -4.09 7.21 -14.15
N GLN A 78 -5.05 7.87 -14.83
CA GLN A 78 -5.26 7.72 -16.28
C GLN A 78 -4.49 8.76 -17.11
N ARG A 79 -3.81 9.71 -16.47
CA ARG A 79 -3.10 10.79 -17.16
C ARG A 79 -1.69 10.33 -17.55
N PRO A 80 -1.20 10.64 -18.77
CA PRO A 80 0.19 10.43 -19.10
C PRO A 80 1.11 11.22 -18.16
N PRO A 81 2.31 10.71 -17.86
CA PRO A 81 3.25 11.39 -16.96
C PRO A 81 3.55 12.79 -17.51
N GLY A 82 3.36 13.81 -16.68
CA GLY A 82 3.51 15.21 -17.06
C GLY A 82 3.76 16.10 -15.85
N ALA A 83 4.09 17.37 -16.11
CA ALA A 83 4.47 18.34 -15.09
C ALA A 83 3.32 18.78 -14.16
N LEU A 84 2.07 18.41 -14.46
CA LEU A 84 0.92 18.78 -13.65
C LEU A 84 0.59 17.65 -12.67
N PRO A 85 0.57 17.92 -11.35
CA PRO A 85 0.19 16.92 -10.37
C PRO A 85 -1.28 16.53 -10.57
N SER A 86 -1.59 15.25 -10.36
CA SER A 86 -2.96 14.73 -10.31
C SER A 86 -3.26 14.25 -8.91
N SER A 87 -4.38 14.67 -8.33
CA SER A 87 -4.93 14.12 -7.09
C SER A 87 -5.94 13.00 -7.38
N MET A 88 -6.18 12.12 -6.41
CA MET A 88 -7.16 11.04 -6.52
C MET A 88 -8.55 11.51 -6.04
N LEU A 89 -8.99 12.71 -6.43
CA LEU A 89 -10.21 13.35 -5.92
C LEU A 89 -11.46 12.46 -6.02
N GLY A 90 -11.61 11.71 -7.12
CA GLY A 90 -12.73 10.79 -7.30
C GLY A 90 -12.70 9.61 -6.32
N LEU A 91 -11.50 9.10 -6.02
CA LEU A 91 -11.31 8.06 -5.01
C LEU A 91 -11.64 8.61 -3.63
N GLU A 92 -11.14 9.80 -3.30
CA GLU A 92 -11.35 10.47 -2.02
C GLU A 92 -12.83 10.74 -1.75
N ALA A 93 -13.57 11.15 -2.77
CA ALA A 93 -15.02 11.33 -2.70
C ALA A 93 -15.76 10.00 -2.46
N LEU A 94 -15.33 8.91 -3.12
CA LEU A 94 -15.94 7.60 -2.94
C LEU A 94 -15.66 7.00 -1.55
N THR A 95 -14.44 7.18 -1.04
CA THR A 95 -14.04 6.70 0.29
C THR A 95 -14.57 7.59 1.42
N GLY A 96 -15.05 8.79 1.10
CA GLY A 96 -15.50 9.79 2.07
C GLY A 96 -14.34 10.47 2.81
N SER A 97 -13.11 10.35 2.32
CA SER A 97 -11.95 11.03 2.90
C SER A 97 -11.89 12.51 2.54
N LEU A 98 -12.68 12.96 1.55
CA LEU A 98 -12.82 14.37 1.20
C LEU A 98 -13.29 15.23 2.39
N ASP A 99 -14.12 14.65 3.26
CA ASP A 99 -14.67 15.32 4.45
C ASP A 99 -13.79 15.12 5.70
N GLU A 100 -12.77 14.24 5.63
CA GLU A 100 -11.85 14.00 6.74
C GLU A 100 -10.69 15.00 6.68
N PHE A 101 -10.49 15.73 7.78
CA PHE A 101 -9.38 16.66 7.91
C PHE A 101 -8.14 15.93 8.45
N GLY A 102 -7.06 15.96 7.68
CA GLY A 102 -5.79 15.30 7.97
C GLY A 102 -4.67 16.25 8.39
N PHE A 103 -3.50 15.67 8.62
CA PHE A 103 -2.28 16.45 8.89
C PHE A 103 -1.85 17.27 7.66
N GLU A 104 -1.99 16.69 6.46
CA GLU A 104 -1.64 17.32 5.18
C GLU A 104 -2.40 18.62 4.91
N ASP A 105 -3.62 18.76 5.45
CA ASP A 105 -4.43 19.96 5.32
C ASP A 105 -3.90 21.12 6.19
N TYR A 106 -3.22 20.79 7.28
CA TYR A 106 -2.57 21.78 8.15
C TYR A 106 -1.19 22.19 7.63
N HIS A 107 -0.44 21.23 7.09
CA HIS A 107 0.91 21.46 6.58
C HIS A 107 1.07 20.84 5.16
N PRO A 108 0.90 21.65 4.10
CA PRO A 108 0.83 21.14 2.73
C PRO A 108 2.20 20.85 2.09
N ASP A 109 3.26 20.71 2.90
CA ASP A 109 4.60 20.44 2.38
C ASP A 109 4.75 18.95 2.05
N PRO A 110 4.96 18.56 0.78
CA PRO A 110 4.99 17.16 0.40
C PRO A 110 6.01 16.33 1.19
N HIS A 111 7.15 16.93 1.52
CA HIS A 111 8.25 16.23 2.22
C HIS A 111 7.89 15.68 3.59
N ASP A 112 6.91 16.27 4.27
CA ASP A 112 6.54 15.92 5.65
C ASP A 112 5.25 15.09 5.72
N SER A 113 4.74 14.67 4.57
CA SER A 113 3.48 13.94 4.50
C SER A 113 3.60 12.50 5.04
N GLU A 114 2.62 12.08 5.83
CA GLU A 114 2.57 10.73 6.40
C GLU A 114 2.34 9.65 5.33
N THR A 115 1.76 10.06 4.21
CA THR A 115 1.40 9.18 3.09
C THR A 115 2.48 9.05 2.04
N LEU A 116 3.47 9.96 2.00
CA LEU A 116 4.63 9.77 1.14
C LEU A 116 5.54 8.71 1.74
N LEU A 117 5.42 7.51 1.20
CA LEU A 117 6.49 6.53 1.27
C LEU A 117 7.60 7.01 0.32
N PRO A 118 8.84 7.23 0.80
CA PRO A 118 9.96 7.56 -0.06
C PRO A 118 10.03 6.57 -1.22
N ILE A 119 10.20 7.09 -2.44
CA ILE A 119 10.31 6.24 -3.63
C ILE A 119 11.50 5.30 -3.42
N ASP A 120 11.16 4.03 -3.36
CA ASP A 120 12.13 2.97 -3.22
C ASP A 120 12.82 2.70 -4.56
N MET A 121 13.84 3.52 -4.84
CA MET A 121 14.62 3.45 -6.08
C MET A 121 15.28 2.08 -6.28
N HIS A 122 15.60 1.37 -5.20
CA HIS A 122 16.25 0.07 -5.29
C HIS A 122 15.28 -0.98 -5.83
N HIS A 123 14.07 -1.07 -5.26
CA HIS A 123 13.04 -1.95 -5.78
C HIS A 123 12.61 -1.59 -7.20
N GLY A 124 12.49 -0.30 -7.51
CA GLY A 124 12.16 0.13 -8.87
C GLY A 124 13.20 -0.33 -9.90
N MET A 125 14.48 -0.28 -9.55
CA MET A 125 15.57 -0.75 -10.40
C MET A 125 15.61 -2.28 -10.48
N GLU A 126 15.34 -3.00 -9.40
CA GLU A 126 15.20 -4.47 -9.42
C GLU A 126 14.06 -4.94 -10.32
N VAL A 127 12.91 -4.26 -10.30
CA VAL A 127 11.79 -4.55 -11.20
C VAL A 127 12.21 -4.28 -12.65
N HIS A 128 12.90 -3.16 -12.90
CA HIS A 128 13.40 -2.83 -14.24
C HIS A 128 14.42 -3.86 -14.77
N LEU A 129 15.29 -4.39 -13.90
CA LEU A 129 16.26 -5.43 -14.24
C LEU A 129 15.65 -6.85 -14.20
N GLY A 130 14.38 -7.01 -13.84
CA GLY A 130 13.69 -8.29 -13.76
C GLY A 130 14.10 -9.17 -12.58
N LEU A 131 14.76 -8.60 -11.58
CA LEU A 131 15.21 -9.28 -10.35
C LEU A 131 14.08 -9.43 -9.32
N SER A 132 13.14 -8.47 -9.28
CA SER A 132 11.99 -8.50 -8.38
C SER A 132 10.67 -8.43 -9.17
N ARG A 133 9.62 -9.02 -8.60
CA ARG A 133 8.25 -8.97 -9.14
C ARG A 133 7.47 -7.89 -8.39
N GLY A 134 6.91 -6.93 -9.10
CA GLY A 134 6.12 -5.86 -8.50
C GLY A 134 5.97 -4.66 -9.44
N PRO A 135 5.16 -3.66 -9.08
CA PRO A 135 5.18 -2.37 -9.76
C PRO A 135 6.52 -1.68 -9.49
N ALA A 136 7.10 -1.05 -10.52
CA ALA A 136 8.40 -0.35 -10.42
C ALA A 136 8.40 0.80 -9.39
N CYS A 137 7.23 1.18 -8.89
CA CYS A 137 7.04 2.26 -7.94
C CYS A 137 5.72 2.02 -7.20
N HIS A 138 5.77 1.97 -5.86
CA HIS A 138 4.60 1.69 -5.01
C HIS A 138 3.55 2.81 -5.09
N SER A 139 3.92 4.01 -5.54
CA SER A 139 3.02 5.14 -5.82
C SER A 139 2.16 4.95 -7.08
N PHE A 140 2.30 3.83 -7.80
CA PHE A 140 1.49 3.50 -8.98
C PHE A 140 0.38 2.47 -8.69
N ILE A 141 -0.01 2.30 -7.42
CA ILE A 141 -1.14 1.45 -7.01
C ILE A 141 -2.36 2.32 -6.70
#